data_AF-A0A4P8Q7F4-F1
#
_entry.id   AF-A0A4P8Q7F4-F1
#
_cell.length_a   1.000
_cell.length_b   1.000
_cell.length_c   1.000
_cell.angle_alpha   90.00
_cell.angle_beta   90.00
_cell.angle_gamma   90.00
#
_symmetry.space_group_name_H-M   'P 1'
#
loop_
_entity.id
_entity.type
_entity.pdbx_description
1 polymer ?
#
loop_
_entity_poly.entity_id
_entity_poly.type
_entity_poly.pdbx_seq_one_letter_code
_entity_poly.pdbx_strand_id
1 'polypeptide(L)'
;MARRRGVMDFVLLVLSLALAGTCAGIWLWLQAHGVAERLRRENARLEARIVQQTQGLRHALTTAEGEVDRLTAELRTRDEIMQALGRELRNPLTTIMGFSQLLRANDQADPLTARQAQFVRQIEAAAGVLLALIEESEAFMDADGGGSPSLHRVDLRLALRQVCDGLEAQAREAGVTLACPPPAHGLCVMADPGQIRRILRRLVENALRHSPGGGTVRMEMSRAEDRIIIAIHDAGMSLTGAGDDRPFRPLDGRDARGGTALGVASVQRLTERMGGALTMARDPGAGAVFSLSLPAAPAPGLASSRQAVVLYIEDNPANIALMRQAASGLGLTLHAATTGPEGWIWRARSDPISSCSTSACRTWTAMRSRRGWASTP
;
A
#
# COMPACT_ATOMS: atom_id res chain seq x y z
N MET A 1 -94.79 -64.67 -7.98
CA MET A 1 -93.40 -65.06 -8.30
C MET A 1 -92.55 -63.92 -8.88
N ALA A 2 -93.08 -63.04 -9.75
CA ALA A 2 -92.31 -61.93 -10.35
C ALA A 2 -91.66 -60.94 -9.36
N ARG A 3 -92.36 -60.58 -8.28
CA ARG A 3 -91.86 -59.62 -7.26
C ARG A 3 -90.64 -60.12 -6.47
N ARG A 4 -90.46 -61.44 -6.31
CA ARG A 4 -89.27 -62.02 -5.64
C ARG A 4 -88.03 -62.05 -6.54
N ARG A 5 -88.19 -62.16 -7.87
CA ARG A 5 -87.07 -62.08 -8.82
C ARG A 5 -86.48 -60.68 -8.87
N GLY A 6 -87.32 -59.63 -8.98
CA GLY A 6 -86.84 -58.25 -9.02
C GLY A 6 -86.06 -57.82 -7.76
N VAL A 7 -86.41 -58.35 -6.58
CA VAL A 7 -85.66 -58.10 -5.34
C VAL A 7 -84.30 -58.81 -5.36
N MET A 8 -84.22 -60.04 -5.86
CA MET A 8 -82.96 -60.78 -5.97
C MET A 8 -82.01 -60.14 -7.00
N ASP A 9 -82.53 -59.71 -8.14
CA ASP A 9 -81.75 -59.03 -9.19
C ASP A 9 -81.20 -57.69 -8.69
N PHE A 10 -81.99 -56.93 -7.91
CA PHE A 10 -81.53 -55.69 -7.28
C PHE A 10 -80.41 -55.92 -6.25
N VAL A 11 -80.54 -56.94 -5.40
CA VAL A 11 -79.51 -57.29 -4.41
C VAL A 11 -78.20 -57.71 -5.08
N LEU A 12 -78.27 -58.50 -6.16
CA LEU A 12 -77.10 -58.92 -6.93
C LEU A 12 -76.41 -57.74 -7.63
N LEU A 13 -77.18 -56.79 -8.16
CA LEU A 13 -76.65 -55.56 -8.77
C LEU A 13 -75.95 -54.67 -7.74
N VAL A 14 -76.53 -54.52 -6.54
CA VAL A 14 -75.89 -53.76 -5.46
C VAL A 14 -74.61 -54.43 -4.97
N LEU A 15 -74.60 -55.76 -4.81
CA LEU A 15 -73.41 -56.52 -4.44
C LEU A 15 -72.30 -56.42 -5.50
N SER A 16 -72.64 -56.51 -6.79
CA SER A 16 -71.66 -56.42 -7.87
C SER A 16 -71.05 -55.02 -8.00
N LEU A 17 -71.86 -53.96 -7.84
CA LEU A 17 -71.37 -52.57 -7.77
C LEU A 17 -70.47 -52.33 -6.56
N ALA A 18 -70.85 -52.88 -5.40
CA ALA A 18 -70.02 -52.79 -4.19
C ALA A 18 -68.67 -53.50 -4.39
N LEU A 19 -68.67 -54.71 -4.94
CA LEU A 19 -67.46 -55.47 -5.24
C LEU A 19 -66.58 -54.78 -6.30
N ALA A 20 -67.19 -54.23 -7.36
CA ALA A 20 -66.47 -53.49 -8.38
C ALA A 20 -65.84 -52.21 -7.80
N GLY A 21 -66.54 -51.51 -6.91
CA GLY A 21 -66.05 -50.34 -6.21
C GLY A 21 -64.88 -50.65 -5.27
N THR A 22 -64.95 -51.73 -4.50
CA THR A 22 -63.84 -52.15 -3.63
C THR A 22 -62.62 -52.61 -4.44
N CYS A 23 -62.82 -53.38 -5.51
CA CYS A 23 -61.75 -53.76 -6.44
C CYS A 23 -61.08 -52.54 -7.09
N ALA A 24 -61.86 -51.57 -7.56
CA ALA A 24 -61.33 -50.33 -8.14
C ALA A 24 -60.57 -49.50 -7.09
N GLY A 25 -61.09 -49.41 -5.86
CA GLY A 25 -60.43 -48.73 -4.75
C GLY A 25 -59.10 -49.38 -4.36
N ILE A 26 -59.06 -50.71 -4.25
CA ILE A 26 -57.84 -51.48 -3.98
C ILE A 26 -56.82 -51.29 -5.11
N TRP A 27 -57.26 -51.35 -6.36
CA TRP A 27 -56.39 -51.15 -7.53
C TRP A 27 -55.78 -49.74 -7.56
N LEU A 28 -56.58 -48.70 -7.33
CA LEU A 28 -56.10 -47.31 -7.26
C LEU A 28 -55.15 -47.10 -6.08
N TRP A 29 -55.45 -47.71 -4.93
CA TRP A 29 -54.58 -47.67 -3.76
C TRP A 29 -53.22 -48.33 -4.04
N LEU A 30 -53.21 -49.53 -4.64
CA LEU A 30 -51.98 -50.21 -5.03
C LEU A 30 -51.16 -49.39 -6.03
N GLN A 31 -51.82 -48.78 -7.03
CA GLN A 31 -51.14 -47.93 -8.02
C GLN A 31 -50.54 -46.68 -7.38
N ALA A 32 -51.29 -45.98 -6.52
CA ALA A 32 -50.82 -44.80 -5.79
C ALA A 32 -49.67 -45.14 -4.83
N HIS A 33 -49.76 -46.27 -4.12
CA HIS A 33 -48.70 -46.74 -3.23
C HIS A 33 -47.41 -47.03 -4.01
N GLY A 34 -47.50 -47.69 -5.17
CA GLY A 34 -46.36 -47.98 -6.03
C GLY A 34 -45.68 -46.72 -6.61
N VAL A 35 -46.44 -45.66 -6.91
CA VAL A 35 -45.87 -44.37 -7.34
C VAL A 35 -45.20 -43.66 -6.16
N ALA A 36 -45.85 -43.61 -5.01
CA ALA A 36 -45.30 -42.99 -3.81
C ALA A 36 -43.99 -43.65 -3.35
N GLU A 37 -43.91 -44.99 -3.39
CA GLU A 37 -42.67 -45.70 -3.11
C GLU A 37 -41.55 -45.39 -4.10
N ARG A 38 -41.86 -45.33 -5.41
CA ARG A 38 -40.87 -44.96 -6.43
C ARG A 38 -40.31 -43.57 -6.18
N LEU A 39 -41.17 -42.59 -5.93
CA LEU A 39 -40.76 -41.21 -5.64
C LEU A 39 -39.91 -41.14 -4.36
N ARG A 40 -40.30 -41.85 -3.30
CA ARG A 40 -39.51 -41.93 -2.05
C ARG A 40 -38.13 -42.54 -2.30
N ARG A 41 -38.03 -43.59 -3.11
CA ARG A 41 -36.74 -44.21 -3.46
C ARG A 41 -35.88 -43.27 -4.29
N GLU A 42 -36.45 -42.53 -5.24
CA GLU A 42 -35.71 -41.54 -6.03
C GLU A 42 -35.24 -40.36 -5.18
N ASN A 43 -36.10 -39.80 -4.32
CA ASN A 43 -35.71 -38.74 -3.39
C ASN A 43 -34.59 -39.22 -2.45
N ALA A 44 -34.72 -40.39 -1.85
CA ALA A 44 -33.67 -40.94 -0.98
C ALA A 44 -32.34 -41.14 -1.74
N ARG A 45 -32.40 -41.55 -3.02
CA ARG A 45 -31.20 -41.68 -3.88
C ARG A 45 -30.58 -40.31 -4.19
N LEU A 46 -31.40 -39.30 -4.49
CA LEU A 46 -30.94 -37.94 -4.78
C LEU A 46 -30.34 -37.29 -3.54
N GLU A 47 -31.00 -37.43 -2.38
CA GLU A 47 -30.49 -36.95 -1.09
C GLU A 47 -29.15 -37.60 -0.75
N ALA A 48 -29.03 -38.93 -0.91
CA ALA A 48 -27.77 -39.63 -0.72
C ALA A 48 -26.67 -39.11 -1.66
N ARG A 49 -27.00 -38.86 -2.93
CA ARG A 49 -26.05 -38.31 -3.91
C ARG A 49 -25.64 -36.88 -3.57
N ILE A 50 -26.57 -36.02 -3.15
CA ILE A 50 -26.28 -34.64 -2.70
C ILE A 50 -25.36 -34.67 -1.48
N VAL A 51 -25.65 -35.51 -0.49
CA VAL A 51 -24.81 -35.66 0.71
C VAL A 51 -23.41 -36.12 0.32
N GLN A 52 -23.30 -37.14 -0.54
CA GLN A 52 -22.02 -37.65 -1.02
C GLN A 52 -21.22 -36.59 -1.80
N GLN A 53 -21.86 -35.84 -2.71
CA GLN A 53 -21.20 -34.75 -3.45
C GLN A 53 -20.78 -33.61 -2.54
N THR A 54 -21.63 -33.24 -1.57
CA THR A 54 -21.33 -32.17 -0.60
C THR A 54 -20.15 -32.57 0.29
N GLN A 55 -20.08 -33.83 0.73
CA GLN A 55 -18.94 -34.34 1.49
C GLN A 55 -17.66 -34.37 0.63
N GLY A 56 -17.75 -34.82 -0.62
CA GLY A 56 -16.62 -34.81 -1.54
C GLY A 56 -16.08 -33.40 -1.80
N LEU A 57 -16.97 -32.43 -2.05
CA LEU A 57 -16.62 -31.01 -2.23
C LEU A 57 -16.00 -30.41 -0.97
N ARG A 58 -16.57 -30.69 0.21
CA ARG A 58 -16.01 -30.21 1.48
C ARG A 58 -14.62 -30.78 1.73
N HIS A 59 -14.42 -32.08 1.49
CA HIS A 59 -13.09 -32.67 1.61
C HIS A 59 -12.09 -32.03 0.63
N ALA A 60 -12.47 -31.88 -0.64
CA ALA A 60 -11.62 -31.23 -1.64
C ALA A 60 -11.27 -29.78 -1.26
N LEU A 61 -12.22 -29.03 -0.70
CA LEU A 61 -11.98 -27.66 -0.22
C LEU A 61 -11.01 -27.66 0.95
N THR A 62 -11.21 -28.50 1.96
CA THR A 62 -10.30 -28.57 3.12
C THR A 62 -8.89 -28.99 2.74
N THR A 63 -8.73 -29.88 1.75
CA THR A 63 -7.40 -30.26 1.26
C THR A 63 -6.74 -29.13 0.48
N ALA A 64 -7.50 -28.40 -0.33
CA ALA A 64 -6.98 -27.26 -1.08
C ALA A 64 -6.60 -26.10 -0.15
N GLU A 65 -7.41 -25.80 0.87
CA GLU A 65 -7.09 -24.81 1.90
C GLU A 65 -5.80 -25.16 2.64
N GLY A 66 -5.64 -26.42 3.08
CA GLY A 66 -4.42 -26.88 3.73
C GLY A 66 -3.17 -26.80 2.83
N GLU A 67 -3.32 -27.04 1.53
CA GLU A 67 -2.23 -26.92 0.56
C GLU A 67 -1.84 -25.45 0.34
N VAL A 68 -2.81 -24.55 0.26
CA VAL A 68 -2.57 -23.10 0.18
C VAL A 68 -1.86 -22.59 1.44
N ASP A 69 -2.29 -22.99 2.63
CA ASP A 69 -1.64 -22.61 3.89
C ASP A 69 -0.20 -23.11 3.97
N ARG A 70 0.05 -24.33 3.49
CA ARG A 70 1.40 -24.89 3.45
C ARG A 70 2.30 -24.13 2.47
N LEU A 71 1.82 -23.87 1.25
CA LEU A 71 2.58 -23.12 0.23
C LEU A 71 2.87 -21.70 0.69
N THR A 72 1.90 -21.02 1.32
CA THR A 72 2.11 -19.67 1.86
C THR A 72 3.12 -19.65 3.01
N ALA A 73 3.13 -20.66 3.88
CA ALA A 73 4.14 -20.81 4.93
C ALA A 73 5.55 -21.08 4.36
N GLU A 74 5.66 -21.93 3.33
CA GLU A 74 6.92 -22.20 2.62
C GLU A 74 7.46 -20.93 1.94
N LEU A 75 6.58 -20.15 1.29
CA LEU A 75 6.95 -18.87 0.68
C LEU A 75 7.44 -17.85 1.72
N ARG A 76 6.72 -17.68 2.84
CA ARG A 76 7.14 -16.78 3.94
C ARG A 76 8.51 -17.15 4.51
N THR A 77 8.75 -18.44 4.73
CA THR A 77 10.04 -18.92 5.25
C THR A 77 11.17 -18.64 4.25
N ARG A 78 10.92 -18.88 2.96
CA ARG A 78 11.86 -18.53 1.89
C ARG A 78 12.14 -17.03 1.87
N ASP A 79 11.12 -16.21 2.10
CA ASP A 79 11.26 -14.78 2.15
C ASP A 79 12.08 -14.31 3.38
N GLU A 80 11.86 -14.88 4.55
CA GLU A 80 12.67 -14.54 5.73
C GLU A 80 14.16 -14.88 5.54
N ILE A 81 14.45 -16.03 4.91
CA ILE A 81 15.82 -16.47 4.62
C ILE A 81 16.51 -15.51 3.65
N MET A 82 15.85 -15.19 2.54
CA MET A 82 16.46 -14.35 1.51
C MET A 82 16.63 -12.89 2.01
N GLN A 83 15.77 -12.39 2.92
CA GLN A 83 15.97 -11.10 3.59
C GLN A 83 17.17 -11.12 4.55
N ALA A 84 17.36 -12.22 5.27
CA ALA A 84 18.53 -12.39 6.13
C ALA A 84 19.84 -12.41 5.32
N LEU A 85 19.86 -13.17 4.21
CA LEU A 85 21.00 -13.22 3.30
C LEU A 85 21.32 -11.84 2.69
N GLY A 86 20.29 -11.05 2.35
CA GLY A 86 20.49 -9.68 1.86
C GLY A 86 21.26 -8.80 2.85
N ARG A 87 20.83 -8.80 4.12
CA ARG A 87 21.50 -8.03 5.18
C ARG A 87 22.94 -8.51 5.42
N GLU A 88 23.17 -9.82 5.40
CA GLU A 88 24.50 -10.40 5.57
C GLU A 88 25.45 -10.10 4.41
N LEU A 89 24.94 -9.97 3.18
CA LEU A 89 25.74 -9.59 2.01
C LEU A 89 25.96 -8.08 1.90
N ARG A 90 25.01 -7.26 2.36
CA ARG A 90 25.11 -5.79 2.38
C ARG A 90 26.33 -5.30 3.18
N ASN A 91 26.58 -5.90 4.34
CA ASN A 91 27.68 -5.50 5.22
C ASN A 91 29.08 -5.65 4.57
N PRO A 92 29.49 -6.82 4.05
CA PRO A 92 30.80 -6.97 3.40
C PRO A 92 30.94 -6.12 2.14
N LEU A 93 29.87 -5.92 1.36
CA LEU A 93 29.87 -5.00 0.20
C LEU A 93 30.11 -3.55 0.60
N THR A 94 29.44 -3.10 1.65
CA THR A 94 29.61 -1.74 2.18
C THR A 94 31.05 -1.53 2.65
N THR A 95 31.66 -2.56 3.25
CA THR A 95 33.07 -2.56 3.66
C THR A 95 34.03 -2.50 2.46
N ILE A 96 33.76 -3.27 1.39
CA ILE A 96 34.56 -3.24 0.15
C ILE A 96 34.49 -1.85 -0.50
N MET A 97 33.30 -1.24 -0.57
CA MET A 97 33.14 0.14 -1.04
C MET A 97 33.83 1.16 -0.13
N GLY A 98 33.78 0.96 1.19
CA GLY A 98 34.45 1.85 2.14
C GLY A 98 35.97 1.85 1.95
N PHE A 99 36.58 0.67 1.78
CA PHE A 99 38.02 0.57 1.54
C PHE A 99 38.43 1.10 0.16
N SER A 100 37.61 0.91 -0.88
CA SER A 100 37.89 1.49 -2.20
C SER A 100 37.83 3.01 -2.18
N GLN A 101 36.86 3.59 -1.45
CA GLN A 101 36.73 5.04 -1.28
C GLN A 101 37.89 5.62 -0.46
N LEU A 102 38.34 4.92 0.58
CA LEU A 102 39.52 5.30 1.36
C LEU A 102 40.79 5.31 0.50
N LEU A 103 40.97 4.32 -0.37
CA LEU A 103 42.09 4.28 -1.32
C LEU A 103 42.07 5.48 -2.28
N ARG A 104 40.89 5.93 -2.72
CA ARG A 104 40.76 7.16 -3.54
C ARG A 104 41.00 8.43 -2.74
N ALA A 105 40.51 8.50 -1.50
CA ALA A 105 40.66 9.67 -0.66
C ALA A 105 42.11 9.91 -0.24
N ASN A 106 42.91 8.84 -0.18
CA ASN A 106 44.32 8.89 0.23
C ASN A 106 45.30 9.14 -0.93
N ASP A 107 44.80 9.40 -2.15
CA ASP A 107 45.59 9.57 -3.39
C ASP A 107 46.62 10.72 -3.32
N GLN A 108 46.44 11.67 -2.39
CA GLN A 108 47.43 12.74 -2.15
C GLN A 108 48.62 12.32 -1.30
N ALA A 109 48.45 11.34 -0.42
CA ALA A 109 49.50 10.85 0.48
C ALA A 109 50.17 9.57 -0.04
N ASP A 110 49.41 8.72 -0.75
CA ASP A 110 49.88 7.49 -1.40
C ASP A 110 49.20 7.35 -2.77
N PRO A 111 49.78 7.92 -3.84
CA PRO A 111 49.13 8.01 -5.14
C PRO A 111 48.93 6.64 -5.79
N LEU A 112 47.71 6.35 -6.23
CA LEU A 112 47.41 5.13 -6.96
C LEU A 112 48.00 5.23 -8.38
N THR A 113 48.56 4.13 -8.88
CA THR A 113 48.86 4.04 -10.32
C THR A 113 47.56 4.15 -11.12
N ALA A 114 47.64 4.65 -12.37
CA ALA A 114 46.46 4.78 -13.24
C ALA A 114 45.65 3.48 -13.38
N ARG A 115 46.34 2.33 -13.36
CA ARG A 115 45.73 1.00 -13.42
C ARG A 115 45.05 0.59 -12.11
N GLN A 116 45.64 0.91 -10.95
CA GLN A 116 45.01 0.70 -9.65
C GLN A 116 43.78 1.59 -9.46
N ALA A 117 43.85 2.86 -9.84
CA ALA A 117 42.71 3.76 -9.82
C ALA A 117 41.55 3.25 -10.71
N GLN A 118 41.86 2.62 -11.85
CA GLN A 118 40.86 1.97 -12.69
C GLN A 118 40.23 0.73 -12.03
N PHE A 119 41.02 -0.11 -11.36
CA PHE A 119 40.49 -1.26 -10.61
C PHE A 119 39.62 -0.84 -9.44
N VAL A 120 40.02 0.19 -8.70
CA VAL A 120 39.22 0.75 -7.59
C VAL A 120 37.86 1.23 -8.10
N ARG A 121 37.82 1.95 -9.23
CA ARG A 121 36.54 2.34 -9.88
C ARG A 121 35.68 1.15 -10.30
N GLN A 122 36.29 0.07 -10.80
CA GLN A 122 35.55 -1.15 -11.16
C GLN A 122 34.99 -1.88 -9.95
N ILE A 123 35.74 -1.94 -8.84
CA ILE A 123 35.29 -2.53 -7.57
C ILE A 123 34.10 -1.72 -7.03
N GLU A 124 34.19 -0.38 -7.02
CA GLU A 124 33.10 0.51 -6.62
C GLU A 124 31.83 0.29 -7.46
N ALA A 125 31.98 0.26 -8.78
CA ALA A 125 30.87 0.05 -9.69
C ALA A 125 30.21 -1.33 -9.49
N ALA A 126 31.01 -2.40 -9.38
CA ALA A 126 30.51 -3.76 -9.16
C ALA A 126 29.83 -3.90 -7.80
N ALA A 127 30.40 -3.33 -6.75
CA ALA A 127 29.82 -3.36 -5.40
C ALA A 127 28.52 -2.54 -5.32
N GLY A 128 28.45 -1.39 -5.99
CA GLY A 128 27.23 -0.59 -6.10
C GLY A 128 26.10 -1.34 -6.81
N VAL A 129 26.41 -2.03 -7.92
CA VAL A 129 25.43 -2.88 -8.63
C VAL A 129 24.94 -4.01 -7.71
N LEU A 130 25.84 -4.71 -7.00
CA LEU A 130 25.45 -5.83 -6.14
C LEU A 130 24.62 -5.37 -4.94
N LEU A 131 24.96 -4.23 -4.34
CA LEU A 131 24.19 -3.64 -3.26
C LEU A 131 22.79 -3.25 -3.74
N ALA A 132 22.67 -2.66 -4.94
CA ALA A 132 21.37 -2.32 -5.51
C ALA A 132 20.49 -3.56 -5.71
N LEU A 133 21.06 -4.66 -6.22
CA LEU A 133 20.36 -5.95 -6.40
C LEU A 133 19.89 -6.54 -5.06
N ILE A 134 20.73 -6.48 -4.02
CA ILE A 134 20.37 -6.96 -2.68
C ILE A 134 19.20 -6.16 -2.10
N GLU A 135 19.32 -4.83 -2.11
CA GLU A 135 18.29 -3.95 -1.58
C GLU A 135 16.96 -4.05 -2.36
N GLU A 136 17.05 -4.43 -3.63
CA GLU A 136 15.92 -4.69 -4.51
C GLU A 136 15.26 -6.04 -4.21
N SER A 137 16.03 -7.10 -3.97
CA SER A 137 15.47 -8.36 -3.46
C SER A 137 14.80 -8.17 -2.11
N GLU A 138 15.43 -7.44 -1.18
CA GLU A 138 14.83 -7.12 0.11
C GLU A 138 13.53 -6.32 -0.06
N ALA A 139 13.48 -5.39 -1.02
CA ALA A 139 12.28 -4.60 -1.30
C ALA A 139 11.13 -5.44 -1.85
N PHE A 140 11.45 -6.37 -2.74
CA PHE A 140 10.48 -7.29 -3.30
C PHE A 140 9.85 -8.15 -2.19
N MET A 141 10.67 -8.61 -1.26
CA MET A 141 10.25 -9.51 -0.19
C MET A 141 9.46 -8.80 0.90
N ASP A 142 9.87 -7.59 1.28
CA ASP A 142 9.06 -6.73 2.15
C ASP A 142 7.70 -6.38 1.51
N ALA A 143 7.66 -6.30 0.17
CA ALA A 143 6.44 -6.07 -0.59
C ALA A 143 5.51 -7.29 -0.58
N ASP A 144 6.04 -8.51 -0.48
CA ASP A 144 5.28 -9.78 -0.49
C ASP A 144 4.96 -10.36 0.91
N GLY A 145 5.74 -10.01 1.94
CA GLY A 145 5.71 -10.59 3.30
C GLY A 145 4.44 -10.35 4.15
N GLY A 146 3.31 -9.97 3.57
CA GLY A 146 1.99 -10.07 4.21
C GLY A 146 1.63 -9.06 5.30
N GLY A 147 2.54 -8.19 5.75
CA GLY A 147 2.20 -7.10 6.68
C GLY A 147 1.29 -6.06 6.01
N SER A 148 0.26 -5.53 6.69
CA SER A 148 -0.47 -4.37 6.14
C SER A 148 0.36 -3.09 6.33
N PRO A 149 0.47 -2.19 5.34
CA PRO A 149 1.18 -0.93 5.52
C PRO A 149 0.51 -0.10 6.63
N SER A 150 1.33 0.54 7.47
CA SER A 150 0.81 1.35 8.57
C SER A 150 0.48 2.75 8.05
N LEU A 151 -0.75 2.94 7.59
CA LEU A 151 -1.17 4.17 6.91
C LEU A 151 -1.27 5.34 7.89
N HIS A 152 -0.44 6.36 7.67
CA HIS A 152 -0.44 7.61 8.41
C HIS A 152 -0.64 8.78 7.44
N ARG A 153 -1.03 9.94 7.99
CA ARG A 153 -0.99 11.20 7.26
C ARG A 153 0.47 11.58 7.00
N VAL A 154 0.89 11.59 5.74
CA VAL A 154 2.26 11.96 5.33
C VAL A 154 2.23 13.17 4.40
N ASP A 155 3.04 14.19 4.69
CA ASP A 155 3.30 15.30 3.76
C ASP A 155 4.28 14.83 2.68
N LEU A 156 3.79 14.68 1.45
CA LEU A 156 4.58 14.18 0.33
C LEU A 156 5.71 15.13 -0.07
N ARG A 157 5.50 16.44 0.03
CA ARG A 157 6.53 17.43 -0.33
C ARG A 157 7.72 17.33 0.62
N LEU A 158 7.44 17.17 1.92
CA LEU A 158 8.48 16.95 2.92
C LEU A 158 9.22 15.64 2.67
N ALA A 159 8.48 14.55 2.43
CA ALA A 159 9.08 13.24 2.17
C ALA A 159 9.97 13.24 0.92
N LEU A 160 9.52 13.90 -0.17
CA LEU A 160 10.31 13.99 -1.39
C LEU A 160 11.56 14.87 -1.22
N ARG A 161 11.46 15.97 -0.46
CA ARG A 161 12.63 16.80 -0.16
C ARG A 161 13.70 16.02 0.60
N GLN A 162 13.31 15.28 1.64
CA GLN A 162 14.26 14.44 2.39
C GLN A 162 14.98 13.43 1.48
N VAL A 163 14.27 12.89 0.49
CA VAL A 163 14.86 12.00 -0.53
C VAL A 163 15.81 12.77 -1.44
N CYS A 164 15.41 13.94 -1.95
CA CYS A 164 16.26 14.80 -2.76
C CYS A 164 17.57 15.16 -2.06
N ASP A 165 17.48 15.64 -0.82
CA ASP A 165 18.64 16.07 -0.02
C ASP A 165 19.61 14.90 0.18
N GLY A 166 19.08 13.68 0.38
CA GLY A 166 19.88 12.46 0.49
C GLY A 166 20.55 11.99 -0.80
N LEU A 167 20.05 12.42 -1.97
CA LEU A 167 20.55 12.02 -3.29
C LEU A 167 21.37 13.13 -3.99
N GLU A 168 21.55 14.29 -3.36
CA GLU A 168 22.21 15.45 -3.97
C GLU A 168 23.66 15.15 -4.39
N ALA A 169 24.41 14.43 -3.56
CA ALA A 169 25.78 14.03 -3.87
C ALA A 169 25.86 13.10 -5.09
N GLN A 170 24.95 12.13 -5.16
CA GLN A 170 24.86 11.18 -6.28
C GLN A 170 24.44 11.89 -7.57
N ALA A 171 23.51 12.85 -7.49
CA ALA A 171 23.11 13.66 -8.63
C ALA A 171 24.27 14.49 -9.17
N ARG A 172 25.07 15.09 -8.26
CA ARG A 172 26.28 15.85 -8.61
C ARG A 172 27.34 14.99 -9.29
N GLU A 173 27.55 13.76 -8.80
CA GLU A 173 28.47 12.80 -9.40
C GLU A 173 28.00 12.34 -10.79
N ALA A 174 26.69 12.18 -10.98
CA ALA A 174 26.09 11.89 -12.27
C ALA A 174 26.04 13.11 -13.23
N GLY A 175 26.36 14.31 -12.74
CA GLY A 175 26.22 15.55 -13.50
C GLY A 175 24.78 15.93 -13.80
N VAL A 176 23.81 15.52 -12.98
CA VAL A 176 22.37 15.73 -13.19
C VAL A 176 21.84 16.72 -12.15
N THR A 177 20.98 17.65 -12.58
CA THR A 177 20.31 18.60 -11.69
C THR A 177 19.02 18.00 -11.13
N LEU A 178 18.86 17.99 -9.81
CA LEU A 178 17.59 17.65 -9.16
C LEU A 178 16.74 18.91 -8.95
N ALA A 179 15.64 19.04 -9.68
CA ALA A 179 14.67 20.13 -9.51
C ALA A 179 13.58 19.70 -8.52
N CYS A 180 13.89 19.83 -7.23
CA CYS A 180 13.00 19.44 -6.14
C CYS A 180 11.92 20.51 -5.89
N PRO A 181 10.68 20.11 -5.55
CA PRO A 181 9.60 21.06 -5.37
C PRO A 181 9.85 21.99 -4.17
N PRO A 182 9.43 23.26 -4.27
CA PRO A 182 9.63 24.26 -3.22
C PRO A 182 8.88 23.92 -1.92
N PRO A 183 9.27 24.50 -0.77
CA PRO A 183 8.61 24.30 0.52
C PRO A 183 7.15 24.77 0.44
N ALA A 184 6.24 23.82 0.49
CA ALA A 184 4.81 24.08 0.60
C ALA A 184 4.16 22.95 1.37
N HIS A 185 3.12 23.27 2.15
CA HIS A 185 2.32 22.32 2.90
C HIS A 185 0.99 22.06 2.22
N GLY A 186 0.36 20.93 2.51
CA GLY A 186 -1.04 20.67 2.14
C GLY A 186 -1.26 19.52 1.15
N LEU A 187 -0.19 18.92 0.60
CA LEU A 187 -0.28 17.67 -0.18
C LEU A 187 0.00 16.47 0.73
N CYS A 188 -0.99 16.12 1.56
CA CYS A 188 -0.88 14.96 2.45
C CYS A 188 -1.57 13.73 1.85
N VAL A 189 -0.95 12.55 1.98
CA VAL A 189 -1.53 11.24 1.60
C VAL A 189 -1.70 10.34 2.82
N MET A 190 -2.53 9.31 2.67
CA MET A 190 -2.55 8.17 3.59
C MET A 190 -1.53 7.14 3.11
N ALA A 191 -0.36 7.08 3.75
CA ALA A 191 0.73 6.21 3.36
C ALA A 191 1.56 5.76 4.56
N ASP A 192 2.28 4.65 4.42
CA ASP A 192 3.33 4.29 5.37
C ASP A 192 4.55 5.21 5.15
N PRO A 193 5.01 5.97 6.17
CA PRO A 193 6.09 6.94 6.02
C PRO A 193 7.43 6.33 5.57
N GLY A 194 7.72 5.09 5.98
CA GLY A 194 8.94 4.40 5.58
C GLY A 194 8.87 3.93 4.14
N GLN A 195 7.76 3.27 3.79
CA GLN A 195 7.56 2.71 2.45
C GLN A 195 7.46 3.81 1.40
N ILE A 196 6.78 4.93 1.68
CA ILE A 196 6.68 6.03 0.71
C ILE A 196 8.04 6.66 0.42
N ARG A 197 8.90 6.88 1.44
CA ARG A 197 10.27 7.36 1.21
C ARG A 197 11.08 6.38 0.36
N ARG A 198 10.92 5.07 0.60
CA ARG A 198 11.58 4.02 -0.19
C ARG A 198 11.15 4.07 -1.66
N ILE A 199 9.84 4.20 -1.90
CA ILE A 199 9.26 4.35 -3.24
C ILE A 199 9.84 5.58 -3.94
N LEU A 200 9.75 6.74 -3.31
CA LEU A 200 10.25 8.00 -3.88
C LEU A 200 11.73 7.94 -4.20
N ARG A 201 12.55 7.43 -3.25
CA ARG A 201 13.99 7.26 -3.46
C ARG A 201 14.30 6.39 -4.67
N ARG A 202 13.60 5.25 -4.81
CA ARG A 202 13.79 4.36 -5.95
C ARG A 202 13.45 5.00 -7.28
N LEU A 203 12.34 5.74 -7.35
CA LEU A 203 11.95 6.42 -8.58
C LEU A 203 12.94 7.54 -8.95
N VAL A 204 13.46 8.29 -7.97
CA VAL A 204 14.48 9.33 -8.21
C VAL A 204 15.83 8.73 -8.60
N GLU A 205 16.30 7.68 -7.92
CA GLU A 205 17.52 6.95 -8.31
C GLU A 205 17.41 6.41 -9.75
N ASN A 206 16.20 5.97 -10.14
CA ASN A 206 15.95 5.53 -11.50
C ASN A 206 16.05 6.67 -12.51
N ALA A 207 15.45 7.82 -12.21
CA ALA A 207 15.54 9.01 -13.06
C ALA A 207 16.99 9.52 -13.19
N LEU A 208 17.77 9.48 -12.10
CA LEU A 208 19.20 9.85 -12.12
C LEU A 208 20.04 8.91 -12.99
N ARG A 209 19.83 7.59 -12.89
CA ARG A 209 20.58 6.60 -13.70
C ARG A 209 20.33 6.76 -15.21
N HIS A 210 19.13 7.15 -15.60
CA HIS A 210 18.73 7.23 -17.01
C HIS A 210 18.89 8.63 -17.60
N SER A 211 19.08 9.65 -16.77
CA SER A 211 19.34 11.00 -17.25
C SER A 211 20.77 11.15 -17.79
N PRO A 212 20.96 11.78 -18.95
CA PRO A 212 22.28 12.15 -19.44
C PRO A 212 22.91 13.22 -18.54
N GLY A 213 24.25 13.27 -18.52
CA GLY A 213 24.98 14.35 -17.86
C GLY A 213 24.57 15.73 -18.42
N GLY A 214 24.36 16.69 -17.55
CA GLY A 214 23.77 18.00 -17.85
C GLY A 214 22.24 18.03 -17.83
N GLY A 215 21.58 16.89 -17.66
CA GLY A 215 20.12 16.77 -17.58
C GLY A 215 19.51 17.34 -16.29
N THR A 216 18.19 17.49 -16.27
CA THR A 216 17.42 17.89 -15.08
C THR A 216 16.30 16.89 -14.79
N VAL A 217 16.34 16.26 -13.62
CA VAL A 217 15.22 15.46 -13.11
C VAL A 217 14.23 16.39 -12.41
N ARG A 218 13.01 16.49 -12.95
CA ARG A 218 11.97 17.38 -12.43
C ARG A 218 10.90 16.58 -11.71
N MET A 219 10.46 17.09 -10.57
CA MET A 219 9.43 16.45 -9.76
C MET A 219 8.26 17.40 -9.57
N GLU A 220 7.09 16.97 -10.01
CA GLU A 220 5.84 17.73 -9.94
C GLU A 220 4.83 17.00 -9.07
N MET A 221 4.02 17.77 -8.35
CA MET A 221 2.96 17.23 -7.51
C MET A 221 1.67 18.00 -7.75
N SER A 222 0.59 17.27 -7.98
CA SER A 222 -0.74 17.82 -8.17
C SER A 222 -1.76 17.05 -7.33
N ARG A 223 -2.86 17.72 -7.01
CA ARG A 223 -4.01 17.08 -6.37
C ARG A 223 -5.11 16.90 -7.41
N ALA A 224 -5.61 15.68 -7.52
CA ALA A 224 -6.77 15.34 -8.33
C ALA A 224 -7.82 14.73 -7.40
N GLU A 225 -8.81 15.52 -7.01
CA GLU A 225 -9.92 15.11 -6.12
C GLU A 225 -9.44 14.46 -4.80
N ASP A 226 -9.62 13.14 -4.69
CA ASP A 226 -9.31 12.27 -3.57
C ASP A 226 -7.92 11.62 -3.69
N ARG A 227 -7.11 11.99 -4.69
CA ARG A 227 -5.76 11.48 -4.89
C ARG A 227 -4.73 12.60 -5.06
N ILE A 228 -3.48 12.28 -4.73
CA ILE A 228 -2.32 13.12 -5.02
C ILE A 228 -1.44 12.36 -6.01
N ILE A 229 -1.03 13.07 -7.05
CA ILE A 229 -0.20 12.54 -8.13
C ILE A 229 1.17 13.19 -8.02
N ILE A 230 2.21 12.35 -8.11
CA ILE A 230 3.61 12.74 -8.16
C ILE A 230 4.15 12.29 -9.51
N ALA A 231 4.58 13.24 -10.33
CA ALA A 231 5.23 12.97 -11.60
C ALA A 231 6.72 13.23 -11.46
N ILE A 232 7.54 12.26 -11.86
CA ILE A 232 9.00 12.36 -11.90
C ILE A 232 9.44 12.23 -13.35
N HIS A 233 10.00 13.31 -13.87
CA HIS A 233 10.48 13.44 -15.25
C HIS A 233 11.99 13.28 -15.26
N ASP A 234 12.51 12.35 -16.06
CA ASP A 234 13.94 12.32 -16.39
C ASP A 234 14.24 13.16 -17.64
N ALA A 235 15.45 13.73 -17.71
CA ALA A 235 15.86 14.52 -18.87
C ALA A 235 16.49 13.65 -19.95
N GLY A 236 15.83 12.56 -20.36
CA GLY A 236 15.99 12.05 -21.71
C GLY A 236 16.14 10.54 -21.89
N MET A 237 15.38 10.03 -22.87
CA MET A 237 15.91 9.21 -23.97
C MET A 237 14.95 9.31 -25.16
N SER A 238 15.37 9.93 -26.27
CA SER A 238 14.69 9.78 -27.56
C SER A 238 15.05 8.39 -28.08
N LEU A 239 14.12 7.42 -27.95
CA LEU A 239 14.24 6.17 -28.70
C LEU A 239 13.63 6.39 -30.08
N THR A 240 14.49 6.58 -31.07
CA THR A 240 14.17 6.23 -32.45
C THR A 240 13.89 4.74 -32.50
N GLY A 241 12.63 4.35 -32.44
CA GLY A 241 12.18 2.97 -32.60
C GLY A 241 10.67 2.89 -32.48
N ALA A 242 10.01 2.70 -33.62
CA ALA A 242 8.57 2.46 -33.71
C ALA A 242 8.16 1.36 -32.71
N GLY A 243 7.26 1.68 -31.78
CA GLY A 243 6.90 0.76 -30.72
C GLY A 243 5.75 1.25 -29.85
N ASP A 244 4.54 0.91 -30.30
CA ASP A 244 3.29 0.73 -29.56
C ASP A 244 2.46 1.97 -29.15
N ASP A 245 1.27 2.04 -29.73
CA ASP A 245 0.25 3.09 -29.63
C ASP A 245 -0.63 2.93 -28.38
N ARG A 246 -0.02 2.60 -27.23
CA ARG A 246 -0.73 2.44 -25.94
C ARG A 246 -0.13 3.34 -24.88
N PRO A 247 -0.87 4.37 -24.39
CA PRO A 247 -0.32 5.38 -23.48
C PRO A 247 -0.01 4.85 -22.07
N PHE A 248 -0.45 3.64 -21.71
CA PHE A 248 -0.25 3.05 -20.39
C PHE A 248 0.04 1.56 -20.51
N ARG A 249 1.25 1.11 -20.11
CA ARG A 249 1.57 -0.31 -19.96
C ARG A 249 2.05 -0.60 -18.54
N PRO A 250 1.56 -1.68 -17.88
CA PRO A 250 2.26 -2.28 -16.76
C PRO A 250 3.71 -2.59 -17.16
N LEU A 251 4.65 -2.40 -16.24
CA LEU A 251 6.07 -2.61 -16.51
C LEU A 251 6.35 -4.11 -16.64
N ASP A 252 6.30 -4.62 -17.88
CA ASP A 252 6.79 -5.95 -18.20
C ASP A 252 8.31 -5.98 -18.03
N GLY A 253 8.76 -6.89 -17.17
CA GLY A 253 10.09 -6.93 -16.57
C GLY A 253 11.27 -7.25 -17.50
N ARG A 254 11.47 -6.50 -18.58
CA ARG A 254 12.73 -6.51 -19.33
C ARG A 254 13.09 -5.09 -19.73
N ASP A 255 14.19 -4.57 -19.16
CA ASP A 255 14.88 -3.42 -19.72
C ASP A 255 16.26 -3.85 -20.25
N ALA A 256 16.58 -3.41 -21.48
CA ALA A 256 17.71 -3.88 -22.28
C ALA A 256 19.06 -3.26 -21.86
N ARG A 257 19.09 -2.49 -20.76
CA ARG A 257 20.28 -1.75 -20.29
C ARG A 257 20.68 -2.06 -18.84
N GLY A 258 20.33 -3.24 -18.34
CA GLY A 258 20.83 -3.72 -17.03
C GLY A 258 20.17 -3.09 -15.81
N GLY A 259 19.03 -2.40 -15.97
CA GLY A 259 18.13 -2.11 -14.87
C GLY A 259 17.35 -3.37 -14.52
N THR A 260 17.43 -3.83 -13.28
CA THR A 260 16.67 -4.97 -12.83
C THR A 260 15.19 -4.62 -12.84
N ALA A 261 14.41 -5.47 -13.50
CA ALA A 261 12.96 -5.39 -13.57
C ALA A 261 12.24 -5.54 -12.21
N LEU A 262 12.99 -5.83 -11.15
CA LEU A 262 12.47 -6.16 -9.82
C LEU A 262 12.13 -4.89 -9.01
N GLY A 263 12.80 -3.78 -9.25
CA GLY A 263 12.78 -2.60 -8.41
C GLY A 263 11.54 -1.77 -8.64
N VAL A 264 11.16 -1.60 -9.91
CA VAL A 264 9.90 -0.92 -10.23
C VAL A 264 8.69 -1.82 -9.95
N ALA A 265 8.83 -3.15 -10.12
CA ALA A 265 7.79 -4.10 -9.72
C ALA A 265 7.53 -4.07 -8.19
N SER A 266 8.60 -3.94 -7.39
CA SER A 266 8.49 -3.80 -5.93
C SER A 266 7.82 -2.48 -5.54
N VAL A 267 8.20 -1.38 -6.19
CA VAL A 267 7.58 -0.07 -5.95
C VAL A 267 6.11 -0.06 -6.37
N GLN A 268 5.77 -0.71 -7.49
CA GLN A 268 4.38 -0.88 -7.92
C GLN A 268 3.57 -1.65 -6.88
N ARG A 269 4.06 -2.80 -6.40
CA ARG A 269 3.37 -3.61 -5.38
C ARG A 269 3.19 -2.87 -4.05
N LEU A 270 4.22 -2.16 -3.58
CA LEU A 270 4.12 -1.32 -2.37
C LEU A 270 3.11 -0.18 -2.55
N THR A 271 3.07 0.42 -3.74
CA THR A 271 2.09 1.46 -4.09
C THR A 271 0.67 0.91 -4.06
N GLU A 272 0.43 -0.25 -4.69
CA GLU A 272 -0.88 -0.93 -4.71
C GLU A 272 -1.35 -1.30 -3.30
N ARG A 273 -0.45 -1.78 -2.43
CA ARG A 273 -0.75 -2.06 -1.02
C ARG A 273 -1.18 -0.83 -0.22
N MET A 274 -0.78 0.37 -0.63
CA MET A 274 -1.23 1.64 -0.04
C MET A 274 -2.49 2.22 -0.73
N GLY A 275 -3.17 1.46 -1.60
CA GLY A 275 -4.32 1.94 -2.37
C GLY A 275 -3.94 2.91 -3.49
N GLY A 276 -2.66 2.92 -3.86
CA GLY A 276 -2.11 3.75 -4.93
C GLY A 276 -2.12 3.08 -6.30
N ALA A 277 -1.62 3.79 -7.29
CA ALA A 277 -1.26 3.26 -8.60
C ALA A 277 0.05 3.88 -9.06
N LEU A 278 0.90 3.10 -9.73
CA LEU A 278 2.11 3.57 -10.38
C LEU A 278 1.98 3.33 -11.88
N THR A 279 2.18 4.36 -12.69
CA THR A 279 2.22 4.26 -14.15
C THR A 279 3.51 4.85 -14.70
N MET A 280 3.90 4.39 -15.88
CA MET A 280 5.02 4.96 -16.64
C MET A 280 4.51 5.32 -18.03
N ALA A 281 4.71 6.58 -18.41
CA ALA A 281 4.49 7.06 -19.78
C ALA A 281 5.83 7.57 -20.35
N ARG A 282 5.98 7.50 -21.67
CA ARG A 282 7.10 8.15 -22.36
C ARG A 282 6.54 9.28 -23.21
N ASP A 283 7.06 10.47 -23.00
CA ASP A 283 6.72 11.63 -23.82
C ASP A 283 7.71 11.71 -24.99
N PRO A 284 7.25 11.61 -26.26
CA PRO A 284 8.10 11.78 -27.44
C PRO A 284 8.60 13.23 -27.55
N GLY A 285 9.59 13.57 -26.73
CA GLY A 285 10.23 14.88 -26.66
C GLY A 285 10.75 15.26 -25.27
N ALA A 286 10.22 14.65 -24.19
CA ALA A 286 10.51 15.09 -22.82
C ALA A 286 11.01 14.00 -21.85
N GLY A 287 11.21 12.74 -22.29
CA GLY A 287 11.77 11.65 -21.48
C GLY A 287 10.73 10.69 -20.90
N ALA A 288 11.13 9.86 -19.92
CA ALA A 288 10.21 9.00 -19.20
C ALA A 288 9.58 9.72 -18.00
N VAL A 289 8.28 9.50 -17.80
CA VAL A 289 7.51 10.06 -16.70
C VAL A 289 6.96 8.91 -15.85
N PHE A 290 7.49 8.77 -14.64
CA PHE A 290 6.87 7.93 -13.62
C PHE A 290 5.80 8.74 -12.90
N SER A 291 4.56 8.23 -12.89
CA SER A 291 3.42 8.86 -12.24
C SER A 291 2.92 7.97 -11.10
N LEU A 292 3.13 8.44 -9.87
CA LEU A 292 2.68 7.80 -8.64
C LEU A 292 1.41 8.50 -8.15
N SER A 293 0.30 7.76 -8.06
CA SER A 293 -0.97 8.23 -7.52
C SER A 293 -1.26 7.57 -6.18
N LEU A 294 -1.58 8.34 -5.14
CA LEU A 294 -1.91 7.85 -3.80
C LEU A 294 -3.18 8.50 -3.24
N PRO A 295 -3.95 7.81 -2.38
CA PRO A 295 -5.11 8.40 -1.72
C PRO A 295 -4.70 9.64 -0.91
N ALA A 296 -5.36 10.77 -1.17
CA ALA A 296 -5.19 11.99 -0.42
C ALA A 296 -5.67 11.78 1.01
N ALA A 297 -4.88 12.23 1.98
CA ALA A 297 -5.36 12.34 3.34
C ALA A 297 -6.41 13.45 3.39
N PRO A 298 -7.52 13.26 4.12
CA PRO A 298 -8.50 14.32 4.31
C PRO A 298 -7.79 15.59 4.76
N ALA A 299 -8.14 16.72 4.16
CA ALA A 299 -7.58 18.01 4.58
C ALA A 299 -7.78 18.14 6.10
N PRO A 300 -6.80 18.60 6.88
CA PRO A 300 -7.12 18.98 8.24
C PRO A 300 -8.19 20.06 8.10
N GLY A 301 -9.25 20.00 8.90
CA GLY A 301 -10.25 21.07 8.96
C GLY A 301 -9.60 22.35 9.49
N LEU A 302 -8.69 22.95 8.72
CA LEU A 302 -8.12 24.26 8.93
C LEU A 302 -9.05 25.19 8.17
N ALA A 303 -10.05 25.68 8.89
CA ALA A 303 -10.61 26.98 8.57
C ALA A 303 -9.43 27.91 8.30
N SER A 304 -9.45 28.56 7.13
CA SER A 304 -8.46 29.55 6.72
C SER A 304 -8.45 30.69 7.74
N SER A 305 -7.68 30.55 8.82
CA SER A 305 -7.34 31.67 9.70
C SER A 305 -5.88 32.01 9.43
N ARG A 306 -5.69 33.13 8.74
CA ARG A 306 -4.37 33.73 8.49
C ARG A 306 -3.68 34.27 9.76
N GLN A 307 -4.22 34.00 10.95
CA GLN A 307 -3.59 34.30 12.24
C GLN A 307 -3.90 33.17 13.22
N ALA A 308 -3.17 32.05 13.12
CA ALA A 308 -3.22 31.00 14.12
C ALA A 308 -2.26 31.34 15.27
N VAL A 309 -2.84 31.48 16.46
CA VAL A 309 -2.10 31.72 17.70
C VAL A 309 -1.84 30.36 18.36
N VAL A 310 -0.60 30.06 18.74
CA VAL A 310 -0.23 28.79 19.37
C VAL A 310 0.17 29.04 20.82
N LEU A 311 -0.49 28.36 21.76
CA LEU A 311 -0.08 28.32 23.16
C LEU A 311 0.87 27.13 23.38
N TYR A 312 2.11 27.41 23.74
CA TYR A 312 3.14 26.41 24.04
C TYR A 312 3.53 26.48 25.51
N ILE A 313 3.26 25.41 26.25
CA ILE A 313 3.55 25.33 27.69
C ILE A 313 4.79 24.46 27.88
N GLU A 314 5.89 25.09 28.28
CA GLU A 314 7.21 24.46 28.38
C GLU A 314 8.05 25.25 29.40
N ASP A 315 8.71 24.55 30.32
CA ASP A 315 9.54 25.13 31.37
C ASP A 315 11.02 25.29 30.97
N ASN A 316 11.46 24.61 29.91
CA ASN A 316 12.82 24.71 29.40
C ASN A 316 13.00 25.91 28.44
N PRO A 317 13.84 26.92 28.78
CA PRO A 317 14.02 28.12 27.98
C PRO A 317 14.62 27.84 26.59
N ALA A 318 15.43 26.80 26.44
CA ALA A 318 16.01 26.43 25.14
C ALA A 318 14.93 25.92 24.17
N ASN A 319 13.98 25.13 24.67
CA ASN A 319 12.85 24.63 23.89
C ASN A 319 11.90 25.78 23.51
N ILE A 320 11.64 26.71 24.43
CA ILE A 320 10.85 27.91 24.16
C ILE A 320 11.50 28.75 23.04
N ALA A 321 12.82 28.98 23.11
CA ALA A 321 13.54 29.74 22.11
C ALA A 321 13.48 29.08 20.72
N LEU A 322 13.72 27.77 20.65
CA LEU A 322 13.61 26.99 19.42
C LEU A 322 12.20 27.06 18.82
N MET A 323 11.17 26.88 19.65
CA MET A 323 9.79 26.93 19.18
C MET A 323 9.37 28.33 18.75
N ARG A 324 9.88 29.41 19.37
CA ARG A 324 9.66 30.79 18.90
C ARG A 324 10.24 31.00 17.50
N GLN A 325 11.45 30.49 17.25
CA GLN A 325 12.08 30.59 15.95
C GLN A 325 11.33 29.78 14.88
N ALA A 326 10.90 28.57 15.21
CA ALA A 326 10.09 27.73 14.32
C ALA A 326 8.73 28.37 14.01
N ALA A 327 8.04 28.92 15.01
CA ALA A 327 6.74 29.57 14.84
C ALA A 327 6.85 30.83 13.97
N SER A 328 7.90 31.65 14.18
CA SER A 328 8.19 32.82 13.34
C SER A 328 8.40 32.43 11.87
N GLY A 329 9.18 31.36 11.61
CA GLY A 329 9.39 30.83 10.26
C GLY A 329 8.12 30.30 9.57
N LEU A 330 7.09 29.96 10.36
CA LEU A 330 5.78 29.50 9.87
C LEU A 330 4.71 30.62 9.85
N GLY A 331 5.06 31.85 10.24
CA GLY A 331 4.11 32.97 10.33
C GLY A 331 3.06 32.82 11.44
N LEU A 332 3.34 32.01 12.46
CA LEU A 332 2.45 31.75 13.59
C LEU A 332 2.79 32.65 14.79
N THR A 333 1.78 33.10 15.53
CA THR A 333 2.00 33.84 16.78
C THR A 333 2.12 32.85 17.94
N LEU A 334 3.31 32.72 18.53
CA LEU A 334 3.55 31.83 19.67
C LEU A 334 3.46 32.56 21.01
N HIS A 335 2.55 32.11 21.88
CA HIS A 335 2.57 32.44 23.30
C HIS A 335 3.18 31.29 24.08
N ALA A 336 4.32 31.55 24.70
CA ALA A 336 4.97 30.60 25.59
C ALA A 336 4.51 30.85 27.03
N ALA A 337 4.20 29.78 27.75
CA ALA A 337 3.98 29.79 29.19
C ALA A 337 4.93 28.78 29.83
N THR A 338 5.54 29.15 30.95
CA THR A 338 6.48 28.28 31.66
C THR A 338 5.78 27.27 32.56
N THR A 339 4.51 27.53 32.87
CA THR A 339 3.68 26.67 33.71
C THR A 339 2.28 26.49 33.15
N GLY A 340 1.63 25.39 33.54
CA GLY A 340 0.22 25.14 33.22
C GLY A 340 -0.71 26.30 33.61
N PRO A 341 -0.70 26.77 34.87
CA PRO A 341 -1.54 27.87 35.32
C PRO A 341 -1.37 29.18 34.53
N GLU A 342 -0.12 29.53 34.19
CA GLU A 342 0.19 30.71 33.36
C GLU A 342 -0.45 30.58 31.96
N GLY A 343 -0.33 29.40 31.34
CA GLY A 343 -0.96 29.13 30.04
C GLY A 343 -2.49 29.19 30.09
N TRP A 344 -3.09 28.71 31.19
CA TRP A 344 -4.53 28.79 31.41
C TRP A 344 -5.04 30.22 31.59
N ILE A 345 -4.33 31.07 32.33
CA ILE A 345 -4.68 32.49 32.52
C ILE A 345 -4.62 33.23 31.18
N TRP A 346 -3.59 32.97 30.37
CA TRP A 346 -3.49 33.56 29.05
C TRP A 346 -4.67 33.13 28.17
N ARG A 347 -5.01 31.83 28.16
CA ARG A 347 -6.17 31.30 27.43
C ARG A 347 -7.47 32.00 27.84
N ALA A 348 -7.69 32.19 29.14
CA ALA A 348 -8.91 32.81 29.66
C ALA A 348 -9.04 34.32 29.31
N ARG A 349 -7.92 35.02 29.12
CA ARG A 349 -7.90 36.44 28.74
C ARG A 349 -8.06 36.68 27.24
N SER A 350 -7.73 35.68 26.42
CA SER A 350 -7.76 35.76 24.95
C SER A 350 -9.13 35.42 24.34
N ASP A 351 -10.10 34.93 25.14
CA ASP A 351 -11.50 34.74 24.73
C ASP A 351 -12.36 35.93 25.26
N PRO A 352 -12.84 36.87 24.42
CA PRO A 352 -14.00 37.66 24.79
C PRO A 352 -15.23 36.75 24.67
N ILE A 353 -15.79 36.37 25.81
CA ILE A 353 -17.09 35.72 25.90
C ILE A 353 -18.11 36.63 25.20
N SER A 354 -18.55 36.24 24.00
CA SER A 354 -19.87 36.58 23.49
C SER A 354 -20.56 35.29 23.04
N SER A 355 -21.75 35.11 23.60
CA SER A 355 -22.69 34.02 23.42
C SER A 355 -22.79 33.48 21.98
N CYS A 356 -22.55 32.18 21.79
CA CYS A 356 -23.13 31.45 20.67
C CYS A 356 -23.43 30.01 21.08
N SER A 357 -24.72 29.74 21.32
CA SER A 357 -25.30 28.45 21.63
C SER A 357 -25.49 27.63 20.35
N THR A 358 -24.41 27.08 19.80
CA THR A 358 -24.51 25.94 18.88
C THR A 358 -23.19 25.18 18.84
N SER A 359 -23.27 23.86 18.80
CA SER A 359 -22.21 22.86 18.98
C SER A 359 -21.13 22.82 17.89
N ALA A 360 -20.82 23.94 17.24
CA ALA A 360 -19.93 24.02 16.08
C ALA A 360 -18.94 25.18 16.22
N CYS A 361 -18.05 25.10 17.20
CA CYS A 361 -16.78 25.83 17.18
C CYS A 361 -15.92 25.35 18.36
N ARG A 362 -14.84 24.61 18.09
CA ARG A 362 -13.64 24.47 18.94
C ARG A 362 -12.73 23.38 18.38
N THR A 363 -11.63 23.76 17.75
CA THR A 363 -10.46 22.89 17.59
C THR A 363 -9.21 23.69 17.92
N TRP A 364 -8.61 23.38 19.07
CA TRP A 364 -7.29 23.85 19.49
C TRP A 364 -6.42 22.63 19.74
N THR A 365 -5.26 22.55 19.11
CA THR A 365 -4.31 21.43 19.26
C THR A 365 -3.29 21.79 20.34
N ALA A 366 -3.42 21.19 21.53
CA ALA A 366 -2.37 21.26 22.55
C ALA A 366 -1.27 20.25 22.22
N MET A 367 -0.05 20.72 21.95
CA MET A 367 1.11 19.87 21.70
C MET A 367 1.82 19.63 23.05
N ARG A 368 1.74 18.40 23.57
CA ARG A 368 2.24 18.03 24.90
C ARG A 368 3.58 17.32 24.77
N SER A 369 4.65 17.81 25.40
CA SER A 369 5.91 17.07 25.52
C SER A 369 5.80 16.04 26.67
N ARG A 370 6.31 14.83 26.46
CA ARG A 370 6.26 13.73 27.44
C ARG A 370 7.22 14.02 28.60
N ARG A 371 6.69 14.48 29.74
CA ARG A 371 7.10 14.04 31.10
C ARG A 371 6.03 14.45 32.12
N GLY A 372 5.64 13.48 32.96
CA GLY A 372 4.41 13.47 33.72
C GLY A 372 4.31 14.54 34.81
N TRP A 373 3.08 14.97 35.07
CA TRP A 373 2.72 15.61 36.31
C TRP A 373 1.75 14.71 37.06
N ALA A 374 2.15 14.41 38.29
CA ALA A 374 1.35 13.75 39.31
C ALA A 374 0.09 14.57 39.58
N SER A 375 -0.95 13.84 39.93
CA SER A 375 -2.25 14.33 40.34
C SER A 375 -2.19 15.20 41.61
N THR A 376 -3.00 16.27 41.57
CA THR A 376 -3.79 16.85 42.69
C THR A 376 -3.08 17.67 43.79
N PRO A 377 -3.81 18.55 44.51
CA PRO A 377 -5.28 18.71 44.62
C PRO A 377 -5.95 19.60 43.57
#